data_AF-A0A151WVU6-F1
#
_entry.id   AF-A0A151WVU6-F1
#
_cell.length_a   1.000
_cell.length_b   1.000
_cell.length_c   1.000
_cell.angle_alpha   90.00
_cell.angle_beta   90.00
_cell.angle_gamma   90.00
#
_symmetry.space_group_name_H-M   'P 1'
#
loop_
_entity.id
_entity.type
_entity.pdbx_description
1 polymer ?
#
loop_
_entity_poly.entity_id
_entity_poly.type
_entity_poly.pdbx_seq_one_letter_code
_entity_poly.pdbx_strand_id
1 'polypeptide(L)'
;MLTCQMCNHTFSSIMLYNNHQLFHKNMPNLRITCFFKNCGKQFNKYFNLKKHVYRCHTINKDNKMNVIYRCKERNCNVCFTNRKDFNKHLYNHIRRSKIGIYCGYSDCSTNIIYKIVNAYAVHICRYHSNITLYEQRVDNENHRELNFDTDNVTDNCNFYSKEENLNQISDDAVHYVKVISQLYLNLSTKYFLTERALQAVIDCMSSINEFSRQHFIVTLTESKQDIKLQDDIKEKIKDMFENSYYIFSNLYNSINGCLKNTYSRNAYFQKNFNMVTPKQVNLGFGNNHEKCCYHYIPIVNTLEFLLQNSDIRQFCLNSYNLGL
;
A
#
# COMPACT_ATOMS: atom_id res chain seq x y z
N MET A 1 25.64 -17.10 -8.82
CA MET A 1 24.31 -17.73 -8.62
C MET A 1 24.03 -17.81 -7.13
N LEU A 2 22.80 -17.49 -6.71
CA LEU A 2 22.38 -17.55 -5.31
C LEU A 2 21.51 -18.79 -5.11
N THR A 3 21.86 -19.64 -4.16
CA THR A 3 21.10 -20.88 -3.92
C THR A 3 20.35 -20.78 -2.60
N CYS A 4 19.05 -21.07 -2.62
CA CYS A 4 18.25 -21.17 -1.41
C CYS A 4 18.63 -22.42 -0.62
N GLN A 5 19.07 -22.27 0.63
CA GLN A 5 19.46 -23.40 1.49
C GLN A 5 18.27 -24.26 1.94
N MET A 6 17.04 -23.79 1.77
CA MET A 6 15.82 -24.50 2.18
C MET A 6 15.29 -25.45 1.11
N CYS A 7 15.38 -25.06 -0.15
CA CYS A 7 14.78 -25.81 -1.26
C CYS A 7 15.71 -25.96 -2.48
N ASN A 8 16.99 -25.63 -2.32
CA ASN A 8 18.07 -25.74 -3.32
C ASN A 8 17.82 -25.04 -4.66
N HIS A 9 16.80 -24.18 -4.75
CA HIS A 9 16.55 -23.38 -5.95
C HIS A 9 17.65 -22.34 -6.15
N THR A 10 18.12 -22.21 -7.38
CA THR A 10 19.12 -21.23 -7.79
C THR A 10 18.45 -20.01 -8.42
N PHE A 11 19.04 -18.84 -8.15
CA PHE A 11 18.54 -17.55 -8.63
C PHE A 11 19.67 -16.78 -9.32
N SER A 12 19.32 -16.15 -10.44
CA SER A 12 20.22 -15.31 -11.23
C SER A 12 20.42 -13.92 -10.63
N SER A 13 19.49 -13.44 -9.80
CA SER A 13 19.58 -12.11 -9.16
C SER A 13 19.23 -12.13 -7.67
N ILE A 14 19.76 -11.15 -6.93
CA ILE A 14 19.46 -10.91 -5.51
C ILE A 14 17.98 -10.59 -5.31
N MET A 15 17.35 -9.88 -6.26
CA MET A 15 15.94 -9.54 -6.19
C MET A 15 15.06 -10.79 -6.25
N LEU A 16 15.36 -11.70 -7.18
CA LEU A 16 14.64 -12.97 -7.31
C LEU A 16 14.83 -13.85 -6.07
N TYR A 17 16.07 -13.95 -5.57
CA TYR A 17 16.36 -14.65 -4.32
C TYR A 17 15.56 -14.08 -3.15
N ASN A 18 15.52 -12.75 -3.00
CA ASN A 18 14.79 -12.07 -1.94
C ASN A 18 13.26 -12.26 -2.04
N ASN A 19 12.70 -12.25 -3.25
CA ASN A 19 11.28 -12.56 -3.47
C ASN A 19 10.97 -14.01 -3.12
N HIS A 20 11.86 -14.94 -3.48
CA HIS A 20 11.73 -16.34 -3.10
C HIS A 20 11.78 -16.56 -1.58
N GLN A 21 12.55 -15.77 -0.82
CA GLN A 21 12.55 -15.87 0.66
C GLN A 21 11.18 -15.58 1.29
N LEU A 22 10.24 -14.96 0.57
CA LEU A 22 8.86 -14.76 1.04
C LEU A 22 8.07 -16.07 1.18
N PHE A 23 8.43 -17.12 0.45
CA PHE A 23 7.80 -18.45 0.55
C PHE A 23 8.10 -19.11 1.89
N HIS A 24 9.27 -18.80 2.43
CA HIS A 24 9.72 -19.35 3.70
C HIS A 24 9.32 -18.46 4.89
N LYS A 25 8.68 -17.29 4.65
CA LYS A 25 8.28 -16.29 5.66
C LYS A 25 7.55 -16.88 6.87
N ASN A 26 6.71 -17.90 6.63
CA ASN A 26 5.85 -18.51 7.64
C ASN A 26 6.30 -19.93 8.02
N MET A 27 7.45 -20.39 7.55
CA MET A 27 7.94 -21.71 7.95
C MET A 27 8.49 -21.67 9.38
N PRO A 28 8.10 -22.63 10.24
CA PRO A 28 8.73 -22.79 11.55
C PRO A 28 10.22 -23.11 11.37
N ASN A 29 11.07 -22.54 12.23
CA ASN A 29 12.53 -22.74 12.23
C ASN A 29 13.30 -22.20 11.01
N LEU A 30 12.72 -21.23 10.29
CA LEU A 30 13.42 -20.53 9.21
C LEU A 30 14.80 -20.01 9.68
N ARG A 31 15.87 -20.38 8.98
CA ARG A 31 17.22 -19.79 9.14
C ARG A 31 17.69 -19.22 7.82
N ILE A 32 17.64 -17.89 7.70
CA ILE A 32 18.14 -17.19 6.51
C ILE A 32 19.52 -16.62 6.82
N THR A 33 20.53 -17.09 6.09
CA THR A 33 21.91 -16.59 6.20
C THR A 33 22.10 -15.37 5.31
N CYS A 34 22.79 -14.35 5.81
CA CYS A 34 23.19 -13.19 5.02
C CYS A 34 24.15 -13.61 3.91
N PHE A 35 23.84 -13.20 2.67
CA PHE A 35 24.58 -13.59 1.46
C PHE A 35 25.81 -12.72 1.17
N PHE A 36 26.07 -11.66 1.94
CA PHE A 36 27.28 -10.85 1.78
C PHE A 36 28.51 -11.61 2.28
N LYS A 37 29.58 -11.60 1.46
CA LYS A 37 30.87 -12.22 1.82
C LYS A 37 31.31 -11.73 3.20
N ASN A 38 31.71 -12.68 4.06
CA ASN A 38 32.18 -12.46 5.42
C ASN A 38 31.15 -11.92 6.44
N CYS A 39 29.84 -11.93 6.12
CA CYS A 39 28.83 -11.53 7.11
C CYS A 39 28.41 -12.68 8.03
N GLY A 40 28.06 -13.84 7.47
CA GLY A 40 27.69 -15.06 8.21
C GLY A 40 26.46 -14.95 9.13
N LYS A 41 25.79 -13.80 9.23
CA LYS A 41 24.67 -13.60 10.15
C LYS A 41 23.43 -14.36 9.72
N GLN A 42 22.76 -15.01 10.66
CA GLN A 42 21.52 -15.76 10.43
C GLN A 42 20.31 -15.05 11.04
N PHE A 43 19.17 -15.16 10.37
CA PHE A 43 17.92 -14.52 10.77
C PHE A 43 16.77 -15.51 10.73
N ASN A 44 15.90 -15.41 11.73
CA ASN A 44 14.67 -16.20 11.83
C ASN A 44 13.45 -15.56 11.16
N LYS A 45 13.61 -14.35 10.61
CA LYS A 45 12.56 -13.60 9.91
C LYS A 45 13.19 -12.83 8.75
N TYR A 46 12.55 -12.89 7.58
CA TYR A 46 12.99 -12.14 6.39
C TYR A 46 13.09 -10.63 6.64
N PHE A 47 12.15 -10.05 7.40
CA PHE A 47 12.20 -8.63 7.77
C PHE A 47 13.47 -8.23 8.52
N ASN A 48 14.02 -9.13 9.33
CA ASN A 48 15.25 -8.88 10.08
C ASN A 48 16.48 -8.93 9.17
N LEU A 49 16.51 -9.88 8.22
CA LEU A 49 17.53 -9.91 7.16
C LEU A 49 17.50 -8.62 6.33
N LYS A 50 16.31 -8.18 5.87
CA LYS A 50 16.15 -6.95 5.09
C LYS A 50 16.69 -5.73 5.83
N LYS A 51 16.34 -5.59 7.12
CA LYS A 51 16.89 -4.52 7.98
C LYS A 51 18.41 -4.62 8.15
N HIS A 52 18.94 -5.83 8.27
CA HIS A 52 20.37 -6.06 8.42
C HIS A 52 21.14 -5.68 7.15
N VAL A 53 20.69 -6.14 5.98
CA VAL A 53 21.30 -5.80 4.68
C VAL A 53 21.33 -4.28 4.49
N TYR A 54 20.22 -3.60 4.77
CA TYR A 54 20.14 -2.13 4.70
C TYR A 54 21.01 -1.38 5.73
N ARG A 55 21.42 -2.02 6.83
CA ARG A 55 22.23 -1.36 7.87
C ARG A 55 23.71 -1.65 7.77
N CYS A 56 24.04 -2.85 7.32
CA CYS A 56 25.40 -3.37 7.35
C CYS A 56 26.03 -3.47 5.96
N HIS A 57 25.23 -3.45 4.89
CA HIS A 57 25.73 -3.77 3.54
C HIS A 57 25.33 -2.79 2.44
N THR A 58 24.37 -1.90 2.66
CA THR A 58 24.19 -0.75 1.78
C THR A 58 25.26 0.29 2.10
N ILE A 59 26.27 0.33 1.24
CA ILE A 59 27.33 1.33 1.22
C ILE A 59 26.71 2.64 0.73
N ASN A 60 26.31 3.48 1.68
CA ASN A 60 26.13 4.92 1.49
C ASN A 60 26.29 5.57 2.85
N LYS A 61 27.52 5.46 3.37
CA LYS A 61 27.92 6.00 4.67
C LYS A 61 28.84 7.20 4.57
N ASP A 62 28.91 7.88 3.43
CA ASP A 62 29.68 9.11 3.28
C ASP A 62 28.78 10.24 2.76
N ASN A 63 28.07 10.86 3.70
CA ASN A 63 27.63 12.27 3.71
C ASN A 63 26.64 12.52 4.87
N LYS A 64 27.03 12.15 6.09
CA LYS A 64 26.40 12.78 7.26
C LYS A 64 27.01 14.17 7.41
N MET A 65 26.38 15.17 6.80
CA MET A 65 26.53 16.53 7.31
C MET A 65 26.22 16.50 8.81
N ASN A 66 27.07 17.15 9.61
CA ASN A 66 26.84 17.39 11.03
C ASN A 66 25.64 18.34 11.20
N VAL A 67 24.43 17.82 10.97
CA VAL A 67 23.19 18.56 11.20
C VAL A 67 22.87 18.51 12.68
N ILE A 68 23.00 19.67 13.34
CA ILE A 68 22.60 19.86 14.73
C ILE A 68 21.12 20.25 14.74
N TYR A 69 20.29 19.43 15.36
CA TYR A 69 18.86 19.69 15.54
C TYR A 69 18.64 20.51 16.81
N ARG A 70 18.09 21.72 16.68
CA ARG A 70 17.80 22.61 17.82
C ARG A 70 16.29 22.65 18.08
N CYS A 71 15.89 22.53 19.34
CA CYS A 71 14.49 22.73 19.72
C CYS A 71 14.11 24.21 19.55
N LYS A 72 12.93 24.48 18.97
CA LYS A 72 12.41 25.85 18.74
C LYS A 72 11.38 26.29 19.80
N GLU A 73 11.16 25.49 20.84
CA GLU A 73 10.18 25.78 21.87
C GLU A 73 10.64 26.92 22.78
N ARG A 74 9.73 27.83 23.17
CA ARG A 74 10.05 29.12 23.82
C ARG A 74 10.83 29.05 25.15
N ASN A 75 11.10 27.86 25.70
CA ASN A 75 11.94 27.65 26.89
C ASN A 75 12.81 26.39 26.79
N CYS A 76 13.18 25.97 25.56
CA CYS A 76 14.01 24.79 25.34
C CYS A 76 15.21 25.08 24.44
N ASN A 77 16.42 25.06 25.01
CA ASN A 77 17.67 25.29 24.29
C ASN A 77 18.45 23.99 24.01
N VAL A 78 17.80 22.83 24.10
CA VAL A 78 18.48 21.54 23.93
C VAL A 78 18.76 21.28 22.44
N CYS A 79 19.99 20.85 22.16
CA CYS A 79 20.46 20.50 20.82
C CYS A 79 20.81 19.02 20.73
N PHE A 80 20.61 18.41 19.56
CA PHE A 80 20.85 17.00 19.32
C PHE A 80 21.64 16.79 18.03
N THR A 81 22.57 15.85 18.02
CA THR A 81 23.25 15.37 16.80
C THR A 81 22.55 14.16 16.18
N ASN A 82 21.61 13.56 16.93
CA ASN A 82 20.84 12.39 16.51
C ASN A 82 19.36 12.75 16.38
N ARG A 83 18.83 12.54 15.17
CA ARG A 83 17.44 12.78 14.82
C ARG A 83 16.44 11.99 15.67
N LYS A 84 16.77 10.75 16.07
CA LYS A 84 15.89 9.94 16.91
C LYS A 84 15.71 10.55 18.30
N ASP A 85 16.80 11.07 18.85
CA ASP A 85 16.81 11.66 20.18
C ASP A 85 16.10 13.02 20.16
N PHE A 86 16.29 13.79 19.08
CA PHE A 86 15.53 15.02 18.83
C PHE A 86 14.01 14.79 18.77
N ASN A 87 13.55 13.82 17.98
CA ASN A 87 12.12 13.51 17.87
C ASN A 87 11.56 13.01 19.20
N LYS A 88 12.30 12.19 19.95
CA LYS A 88 11.90 11.72 21.28
C LYS A 88 11.75 12.88 22.26
N HIS A 89 12.66 13.84 22.20
CA HIS A 89 12.59 15.06 23.00
C HIS A 89 11.33 15.89 22.67
N LEU A 90 11.00 16.08 21.39
CA LEU A 90 9.80 16.80 20.98
C LEU A 90 8.51 16.09 21.40
N TYR A 91 8.48 14.74 21.37
CA TYR A 91 7.35 13.98 21.92
C TYR A 91 7.14 14.25 23.42
N ASN A 92 8.22 14.47 24.19
CA ASN A 92 8.10 14.81 25.60
C ASN A 92 7.51 16.20 25.82
N HIS A 93 7.81 17.18 24.95
CA HIS A 93 7.15 18.48 25.00
C HIS A 93 5.65 18.34 24.78
N ILE A 94 5.22 17.63 23.74
CA ILE A 94 3.79 17.41 23.47
C ILE A 94 3.08 16.73 24.64
N ARG A 95 3.72 15.74 25.27
CA ARG A 95 3.15 15.03 26.42
C ARG A 95 3.06 15.89 27.68
N ARG A 96 3.99 16.82 27.89
CA ARG A 96 4.08 17.61 29.13
C ARG A 96 3.38 18.95 29.04
N SER A 97 3.44 19.64 27.90
CA SER A 97 2.99 21.03 27.81
C SER A 97 1.48 21.17 27.57
N LYS A 98 0.78 20.15 27.03
CA LYS A 98 -0.65 20.20 26.58
C LYS A 98 -1.02 21.33 25.59
N ILE A 99 -0.13 22.31 25.38
CA ILE A 99 -0.28 23.48 24.51
C ILE A 99 0.06 23.10 23.04
N GLY A 100 0.83 22.03 22.84
CA GLY A 100 1.31 21.55 21.54
C GLY A 100 2.62 22.22 21.13
N ILE A 101 3.25 21.71 20.06
CA ILE A 101 4.54 22.23 19.55
C ILE A 101 4.49 22.50 18.05
N TYR A 102 5.38 23.35 17.55
CA TYR A 102 5.65 23.48 16.13
C TYR A 102 6.67 22.43 15.65
N CYS A 103 6.74 22.22 14.34
CA CYS A 103 7.78 21.38 13.79
C CYS A 103 9.16 22.02 13.99
N GLY A 104 10.07 21.31 14.67
CA GLY A 104 11.41 21.80 14.97
C GLY A 104 12.40 21.73 13.80
N TYR A 105 12.01 21.19 12.64
CA TYR A 105 12.89 21.10 11.47
C TYR A 105 13.02 22.48 10.79
N SER A 106 14.21 22.82 10.30
CA SER A 106 14.51 24.15 9.74
C SER A 106 13.89 24.34 8.36
N ASP A 107 13.76 23.27 7.59
CA ASP A 107 13.16 23.17 6.26
C ASP A 107 11.64 22.94 6.28
N CYS A 108 11.05 22.85 7.47
CA CYS A 108 9.61 22.65 7.61
C CYS A 108 8.85 23.98 7.61
N SER A 109 8.06 24.21 6.57
CA SER A 109 7.19 25.39 6.43
C SER A 109 5.80 25.22 7.06
N THR A 110 5.51 24.08 7.71
CA THR A 110 4.20 23.90 8.34
C THR A 110 4.09 24.71 9.64
N ASN A 111 3.31 25.78 9.64
CA ASN A 111 2.93 26.55 10.83
C ASN A 111 1.82 25.87 11.66
N ILE A 112 1.81 24.54 11.68
CA ILE A 112 0.81 23.74 12.37
C ILE A 112 1.30 23.44 13.79
N ILE A 113 0.43 23.65 14.78
CA ILE A 113 0.68 23.28 16.18
C ILE A 113 0.22 21.84 16.42
N TYR A 114 1.15 20.97 16.78
CA TYR A 114 0.89 19.57 17.08
C TYR A 114 0.62 19.38 18.57
N LYS A 115 -0.65 19.20 18.93
CA LYS A 115 -1.11 18.97 20.32
C LYS A 115 -1.05 17.50 20.76
N ILE A 116 -0.91 16.56 19.82
CA ILE A 116 -0.90 15.11 20.09
C ILE A 116 0.30 14.47 19.40
N VAL A 117 1.00 13.58 20.12
CA VAL A 117 2.22 12.89 19.63
C VAL A 117 1.99 12.17 18.31
N ASN A 118 0.81 11.54 18.14
CA ASN A 118 0.50 10.79 16.93
C ASN A 118 0.39 11.70 15.69
N ALA A 119 -0.23 12.88 15.83
CA ALA A 119 -0.30 13.85 14.74
C ALA A 119 1.09 14.34 14.33
N TYR A 120 1.95 14.61 15.32
CA TYR A 120 3.33 14.98 15.06
C TYR A 120 4.14 13.85 14.40
N ALA A 121 3.98 12.60 14.87
CA ALA A 121 4.66 11.44 14.30
C ALA A 121 4.27 11.19 12.84
N VAL A 122 2.98 11.34 12.50
CA VAL A 122 2.50 11.25 11.11
C VAL A 122 3.10 12.36 10.25
N HIS A 123 3.14 13.60 10.73
CA HIS A 123 3.79 14.71 10.03
C HIS A 123 5.28 14.42 9.76
N ILE A 124 6.04 14.01 10.77
CA ILE A 124 7.46 13.64 10.61
C ILE A 124 7.64 12.51 9.59
N CYS A 125 6.73 11.54 9.56
CA CYS A 125 6.74 10.43 8.60
C CYS A 125 6.41 10.86 7.17
N ARG A 126 5.66 11.94 6.97
CA ARG A 126 5.25 12.40 5.63
C ARG A 126 6.22 13.42 5.04
N TYR A 127 6.66 14.38 5.86
CA TYR A 127 7.41 15.54 5.38
C TYR A 127 8.89 15.45 5.66
N HIS A 128 9.28 14.59 6.60
CA HIS A 128 10.67 14.43 6.95
C HIS A 128 11.10 12.96 6.92
N SER A 129 10.33 12.03 6.34
CA SER A 129 10.82 10.67 6.15
C SER A 129 12.00 10.69 5.18
N ASN A 130 13.23 10.75 5.69
CA ASN A 130 14.39 10.50 4.85
C ASN A 130 14.47 8.99 4.56
N ILE A 131 13.54 8.54 3.72
CA ILE A 131 13.66 7.41 2.82
C ILE A 131 13.76 8.07 1.45
N THR A 132 14.99 8.39 1.06
CA THR A 132 15.34 8.85 -0.28
C THR A 132 14.92 7.77 -1.28
N LEU A 133 13.88 8.05 -2.06
CA LEU A 133 13.72 7.52 -3.41
C LEU A 133 13.79 8.71 -4.36
N TYR A 134 14.92 8.71 -5.08
CA TYR A 134 15.20 9.38 -6.35
C TYR A 134 15.49 10.88 -6.38
N GLU A 135 16.65 11.18 -6.96
CA GLU A 135 17.08 12.46 -7.49
C GLU A 135 16.21 12.86 -8.69
N GLN A 136 15.72 14.09 -8.72
CA GLN A 136 15.68 14.86 -9.95
C GLN A 136 15.77 16.36 -9.63
N ARG A 137 16.40 17.06 -10.57
CA ARG A 137 17.16 18.29 -10.41
C ARG A 137 16.27 19.54 -10.24
N VAL A 138 16.86 20.51 -9.54
CA VAL A 138 16.49 21.94 -9.45
C VAL A 138 16.60 22.57 -10.85
N ASP A 139 15.65 23.41 -11.28
CA ASP A 139 15.70 24.89 -11.31
C ASP A 139 14.44 25.35 -12.09
N ASN A 140 13.82 26.53 -11.96
CA ASN A 140 13.89 27.66 -11.04
C ASN A 140 12.62 28.52 -11.28
N GLU A 141 12.18 29.20 -10.22
CA GLU A 141 11.52 30.51 -10.15
C GLU A 141 10.39 30.91 -11.14
N ASN A 142 9.21 31.25 -10.60
CA ASN A 142 8.87 32.67 -10.38
C ASN A 142 7.56 32.90 -9.60
N HIS A 143 7.57 34.04 -8.90
CA HIS A 143 6.63 34.58 -7.91
C HIS A 143 5.16 34.76 -8.36
N ARG A 144 4.20 34.72 -7.41
CA ARG A 144 3.55 35.92 -6.82
C ARG A 144 2.40 35.58 -5.84
N GLU A 145 2.25 36.48 -4.88
CA GLU A 145 1.35 36.53 -3.72
C GLU A 145 -0.12 36.83 -4.08
N LEU A 146 -1.08 36.43 -3.23
CA LEU A 146 -2.02 37.30 -2.48
C LEU A 146 -3.28 36.54 -1.96
N ASN A 147 -3.47 36.60 -0.64
CA ASN A 147 -4.68 36.76 0.20
C ASN A 147 -6.06 36.24 -0.27
N PHE A 148 -6.79 35.51 0.59
CA PHE A 148 -7.95 36.03 1.37
C PHE A 148 -8.53 34.99 2.36
N ASP A 149 -9.43 35.51 3.20
CA ASP A 149 -9.89 35.11 4.53
C ASP A 149 -10.74 33.83 4.74
N THR A 150 -10.82 33.53 6.04
CA THR A 150 -11.72 32.73 6.90
C THR A 150 -12.99 32.03 6.38
N ASP A 151 -13.24 30.90 7.06
CA ASP A 151 -14.51 30.27 7.47
C ASP A 151 -15.14 29.14 6.64
N ASN A 152 -15.46 28.07 7.39
CA ASN A 152 -16.39 26.97 7.11
C ASN A 152 -16.10 26.05 5.93
N VAL A 153 -15.58 24.84 6.22
CA VAL A 153 -15.70 23.69 5.30
C VAL A 153 -16.15 22.45 6.07
N THR A 154 -17.45 22.19 5.96
CA THR A 154 -18.01 20.84 5.87
C THR A 154 -17.23 20.03 4.84
N ASP A 155 -16.69 18.88 5.23
CA ASP A 155 -16.00 17.93 4.35
C ASP A 155 -16.97 17.38 3.28
N ASN A 156 -17.16 18.17 2.22
CA ASN A 156 -17.70 17.78 0.94
C ASN A 156 -16.52 17.66 -0.02
N CYS A 157 -15.83 16.52 -0.01
CA CYS A 157 -14.83 16.21 -1.02
C CYS A 157 -15.52 15.60 -2.25
N ASN A 158 -16.11 16.49 -3.05
CA ASN A 158 -16.26 16.30 -4.50
C ASN A 158 -14.86 16.12 -5.10
N PHE A 159 -14.43 14.87 -5.27
CA PHE A 159 -13.30 14.58 -6.16
C PHE A 159 -13.87 14.42 -7.56
N TYR A 160 -13.82 15.51 -8.32
CA TYR A 160 -14.01 15.47 -9.78
C TYR A 160 -13.11 14.37 -10.35
N SER A 161 -13.78 13.41 -10.98
CA SER A 161 -13.20 12.37 -11.80
C SER A 161 -12.26 13.00 -12.82
N LYS A 162 -10.96 12.81 -12.65
CA LYS A 162 -10.07 12.81 -13.81
C LYS A 162 -10.25 11.46 -14.50
N GLU A 163 -11.29 11.40 -15.32
CA GLU A 163 -11.43 10.42 -16.39
C GLU A 163 -10.32 10.69 -17.41
N GLU A 164 -9.12 10.20 -17.15
CA GLU A 164 -8.08 10.15 -18.17
C GLU A 164 -7.48 8.74 -18.22
N ASN A 165 -7.89 8.03 -19.29
CA ASN A 165 -7.29 6.86 -19.92
C ASN A 165 -7.49 5.47 -19.29
N LEU A 166 -8.74 4.98 -19.35
CA LEU A 166 -9.08 3.54 -19.44
C LEU A 166 -9.48 3.10 -20.86
N ASN A 167 -9.38 3.99 -21.85
CA ASN A 167 -10.02 3.81 -23.17
C ASN A 167 -9.29 2.89 -24.17
N GLN A 168 -8.41 2.00 -23.69
CA GLN A 168 -7.84 0.92 -24.52
C GLN A 168 -7.66 -0.39 -23.74
N ILE A 169 -8.57 -0.69 -22.82
CA ILE A 169 -8.64 -2.00 -22.17
C ILE A 169 -9.61 -2.87 -22.96
N SER A 170 -9.15 -4.01 -23.49
CA SER A 170 -10.03 -4.96 -24.17
C SER A 170 -11.14 -5.44 -23.24
N ASP A 171 -12.30 -5.81 -23.79
CA ASP A 171 -13.46 -6.26 -23.02
C ASP A 171 -13.11 -7.45 -22.09
N ASP A 172 -12.19 -8.32 -22.54
CA ASP A 172 -11.64 -9.44 -21.77
C ASP A 172 -10.91 -9.00 -20.49
N ALA A 173 -10.20 -7.89 -20.55
CA ALA A 173 -9.45 -7.37 -19.40
C ALA A 173 -10.39 -6.77 -18.34
N VAL A 174 -11.47 -6.11 -18.76
CA VAL A 174 -12.53 -5.66 -17.85
C VAL A 174 -13.20 -6.86 -17.17
N HIS A 175 -13.49 -7.91 -17.94
CA HIS A 175 -14.06 -9.15 -17.42
C HIS A 175 -13.13 -9.81 -16.39
N TYR A 176 -11.83 -9.89 -16.67
CA TYR A 176 -10.83 -10.46 -15.77
C TYR A 176 -10.79 -9.76 -14.40
N VAL A 177 -10.76 -8.42 -14.40
CA VAL A 177 -10.80 -7.61 -13.17
C VAL A 177 -12.06 -7.93 -12.37
N LYS A 178 -13.22 -8.03 -13.05
CA LYS A 178 -14.50 -8.34 -12.41
C LYS A 178 -14.50 -9.72 -11.76
N VAL A 179 -13.96 -10.75 -12.43
CA VAL A 179 -13.88 -12.12 -11.88
C VAL A 179 -13.02 -12.18 -10.61
N ILE A 180 -11.81 -11.59 -10.65
CA ILE A 180 -10.93 -11.54 -9.47
C ILE A 180 -11.58 -10.76 -8.33
N SER A 181 -12.22 -9.64 -8.65
CA SER A 181 -12.90 -8.82 -7.64
C SER A 181 -14.09 -9.56 -7.01
N GLN A 182 -14.86 -10.32 -7.80
CA GLN A 182 -15.95 -11.16 -7.30
C GLN A 182 -15.42 -12.27 -6.37
N LEU A 183 -14.28 -12.89 -6.70
CA LEU A 183 -13.65 -13.87 -5.83
C LEU A 183 -13.31 -13.27 -4.46
N TYR A 184 -12.69 -12.09 -4.44
CA TYR A 184 -12.32 -11.41 -3.20
C TYR A 184 -13.54 -10.98 -2.39
N LEU A 185 -14.58 -10.50 -3.07
CA LEU A 185 -15.85 -10.17 -2.44
C LEU A 185 -16.52 -11.40 -1.83
N ASN A 186 -16.52 -12.54 -2.53
CA ASN A 186 -17.08 -13.79 -2.00
C ASN A 186 -16.28 -14.28 -0.78
N LEU A 187 -14.95 -14.21 -0.83
CA LEU A 187 -14.08 -14.56 0.29
C LEU A 187 -14.38 -13.72 1.54
N SER A 188 -14.60 -12.41 1.39
CA SER A 188 -14.92 -11.55 2.53
C SER A 188 -16.36 -11.70 3.02
N THR A 189 -17.34 -11.78 2.12
CA THR A 189 -18.77 -11.69 2.47
C THR A 189 -19.43 -13.05 2.71
N LYS A 190 -19.10 -14.07 1.90
CA LYS A 190 -19.71 -15.41 2.00
C LYS A 190 -18.90 -16.35 2.90
N TYR A 191 -17.58 -16.22 2.86
CA TYR A 191 -16.66 -17.06 3.64
C TYR A 191 -16.08 -16.35 4.87
N PHE A 192 -16.48 -15.09 5.10
CA PHE A 192 -16.12 -14.31 6.29
C PHE A 192 -14.62 -14.20 6.57
N LEU A 193 -13.79 -14.20 5.51
CA LEU A 193 -12.36 -13.97 5.68
C LEU A 193 -12.14 -12.57 6.23
N THR A 194 -11.38 -12.50 7.34
CA THR A 194 -10.89 -11.22 7.85
C THR A 194 -10.04 -10.51 6.80
N GLU A 195 -9.97 -9.17 6.83
CA GLU A 195 -9.11 -8.40 5.91
C GLU A 195 -7.65 -8.88 5.92
N ARG A 196 -7.14 -9.32 7.08
CA ARG A 196 -5.78 -9.88 7.18
C ARG A 196 -5.64 -11.20 6.42
N ALA A 197 -6.64 -12.08 6.52
CA ALA A 197 -6.65 -13.35 5.82
C ALA A 197 -6.83 -13.14 4.30
N LEU A 198 -7.75 -12.25 3.91
CA LEU A 198 -7.95 -11.89 2.50
C LEU A 198 -6.68 -11.30 1.89
N GLN A 199 -6.00 -10.38 2.59
CA GLN A 199 -4.74 -9.82 2.10
C GLN A 199 -3.66 -10.90 1.97
N ALA A 200 -3.59 -11.88 2.86
CA ALA A 200 -2.67 -12.99 2.73
C ALA A 200 -2.95 -13.86 1.49
N VAL A 201 -4.23 -14.09 1.15
CA VAL A 201 -4.62 -14.77 -0.09
C VAL A 201 -4.22 -13.96 -1.32
N ILE A 202 -4.47 -12.65 -1.31
CA ILE A 202 -4.06 -11.73 -2.38
C ILE A 202 -2.54 -11.76 -2.58
N ASP A 203 -1.77 -11.63 -1.49
CA ASP A 203 -0.31 -11.67 -1.55
C ASP A 203 0.21 -13.02 -2.11
N CYS A 204 -0.45 -14.12 -1.75
CA CYS A 204 -0.12 -15.46 -2.26
C CYS A 204 -0.43 -15.59 -3.76
N MET A 205 -1.62 -15.17 -4.19
CA MET A 205 -2.03 -15.15 -5.61
C MET A 205 -1.06 -14.31 -6.45
N SER A 206 -0.74 -13.10 -5.98
CA SER A 206 0.22 -12.22 -6.65
C SER A 206 1.61 -12.83 -6.74
N SER A 207 2.03 -13.53 -5.68
CA SER A 207 3.30 -14.25 -5.68
C SER A 207 3.28 -15.36 -6.72
N ILE A 208 2.29 -16.26 -6.70
CA ILE A 208 2.16 -17.38 -7.64
C ILE A 208 2.23 -16.89 -9.08
N ASN A 209 1.47 -15.85 -9.42
CA ASN A 209 1.46 -15.30 -10.77
C ASN A 209 2.82 -14.71 -11.18
N GLU A 210 3.54 -14.07 -10.26
CA GLU A 210 4.90 -13.59 -10.54
C GLU A 210 5.88 -14.75 -10.79
N PHE A 211 5.74 -15.88 -10.09
CA PHE A 211 6.55 -17.07 -10.38
C PHE A 211 6.18 -17.71 -11.70
N SER A 212 4.89 -17.84 -12.00
CA SER A 212 4.44 -18.36 -13.29
C SER A 212 4.99 -17.51 -14.45
N ARG A 213 4.99 -16.18 -14.29
CA ARG A 213 5.60 -15.25 -15.25
C ARG A 213 7.09 -15.49 -15.42
N GLN A 214 7.84 -15.51 -14.31
CA GLN A 214 9.28 -15.73 -14.35
C GLN A 214 9.65 -17.09 -14.92
N HIS A 215 8.94 -18.14 -14.52
CA HIS A 215 9.15 -19.48 -15.03
C HIS A 215 8.87 -19.56 -16.53
N PHE A 216 7.80 -18.94 -17.02
CA PHE A 216 7.51 -18.85 -18.45
C PHE A 216 8.66 -18.17 -19.21
N ILE A 217 9.13 -17.01 -18.73
CA ILE A 217 10.22 -16.27 -19.37
C ILE A 217 11.51 -17.09 -19.41
N VAL A 218 11.88 -17.70 -18.28
CA VAL A 218 13.09 -18.54 -18.18
C VAL A 218 12.97 -19.71 -19.15
N THR A 219 11.88 -20.47 -19.11
CA THR A 219 11.64 -21.61 -20.01
C THR A 219 11.68 -21.20 -21.48
N LEU A 220 11.09 -20.06 -21.84
CA LEU A 220 11.13 -19.54 -23.20
C LEU A 220 12.56 -19.21 -23.64
N THR A 221 13.34 -18.55 -22.78
CA THR A 221 14.73 -18.15 -23.08
C THR A 221 15.73 -19.30 -23.06
N GLU A 222 15.57 -20.27 -22.16
CA GLU A 222 16.49 -21.39 -21.95
C GLU A 222 16.15 -22.63 -22.79
N SER A 223 14.99 -22.64 -23.47
CA SER A 223 14.62 -23.66 -24.47
C SER A 223 15.59 -23.65 -25.65
N LYS A 224 16.71 -24.35 -25.51
CA LYS A 224 17.73 -24.53 -26.55
C LYS A 224 17.62 -25.87 -27.27
N GLN A 225 16.87 -26.84 -26.72
CA GLN A 225 16.92 -28.24 -27.18
C GLN A 225 15.66 -28.72 -27.92
N ASP A 226 14.46 -28.24 -27.61
CA ASP A 226 13.24 -28.84 -28.18
C ASP A 226 12.52 -28.00 -29.24
N ILE A 227 12.82 -26.69 -29.33
CA ILE A 227 12.17 -25.81 -30.30
C ILE A 227 13.22 -24.87 -30.92
N LYS A 228 13.57 -25.11 -32.19
CA LYS A 228 14.38 -24.18 -33.01
C LYS A 228 13.57 -22.93 -33.36
N LEU A 229 13.16 -22.16 -32.35
CA LEU A 229 12.60 -20.83 -32.54
C LEU A 229 13.76 -19.83 -32.68
N GLN A 230 13.70 -19.00 -33.73
CA GLN A 230 14.56 -17.83 -33.84
C GLN A 230 14.37 -16.91 -32.63
N ASP A 231 15.44 -16.25 -32.20
CA ASP A 231 15.45 -15.38 -31.02
C ASP A 231 14.44 -14.22 -31.16
N ASP A 232 14.27 -13.70 -32.37
CA ASP A 232 13.30 -12.66 -32.74
C ASP A 232 11.84 -13.11 -32.52
N ILE A 233 11.53 -14.40 -32.72
CA ILE A 233 10.19 -14.93 -32.41
C ILE A 233 10.03 -15.09 -30.89
N LYS A 234 11.08 -15.51 -30.18
CA LYS A 234 11.05 -15.63 -28.71
C LYS A 234 10.83 -14.26 -28.06
N GLU A 235 11.46 -13.20 -28.55
CA GLU A 235 11.22 -11.84 -28.09
C GLU A 235 9.77 -11.41 -28.33
N LYS A 236 9.22 -11.68 -29.51
CA LYS A 236 7.83 -11.35 -29.81
C LYS A 236 6.83 -12.08 -28.90
N ILE A 237 7.07 -13.36 -28.62
CA ILE A 237 6.24 -14.16 -27.69
C ILE A 237 6.35 -13.59 -26.26
N LYS A 238 7.56 -13.25 -25.83
CA LYS A 238 7.81 -12.65 -24.52
C LYS A 238 7.06 -11.32 -24.39
N ASP A 239 7.14 -10.44 -25.39
CA ASP A 239 6.45 -9.15 -25.39
C ASP A 239 4.93 -9.31 -25.39
N MET A 240 4.40 -10.24 -26.20
CA MET A 240 2.96 -10.55 -26.18
C MET A 240 2.51 -11.04 -24.79
N PHE A 241 3.30 -11.90 -24.16
CA PHE A 241 2.99 -12.42 -22.84
C PHE A 241 3.05 -11.33 -21.77
N GLU A 242 4.11 -10.51 -21.74
CA GLU A 242 4.24 -9.39 -20.79
C GLU A 242 3.12 -8.35 -20.97
N ASN A 243 2.73 -8.05 -22.21
CA ASN A 243 1.59 -7.18 -22.51
C ASN A 243 0.26 -7.77 -22.00
N SER A 244 0.06 -9.09 -22.12
CA SER A 244 -1.12 -9.75 -21.54
C SER A 244 -1.09 -9.77 -20.01
N TYR A 245 0.10 -9.88 -19.41
CA TYR A 245 0.30 -9.90 -17.96
C TYR A 245 0.11 -8.52 -17.31
N TYR A 246 0.23 -7.44 -18.10
CA TYR A 246 0.04 -6.05 -17.65
C TYR A 246 -1.29 -5.83 -16.91
N ILE A 247 -2.36 -6.54 -17.29
CA ILE A 247 -3.67 -6.47 -16.63
C ILE A 247 -3.56 -6.90 -15.16
N PHE A 248 -2.92 -8.05 -14.90
CA PHE A 248 -2.77 -8.58 -13.55
C PHE A 248 -1.81 -7.73 -12.70
N SER A 249 -0.71 -7.26 -13.29
CA SER A 249 0.25 -6.41 -12.56
C SER A 249 -0.34 -5.05 -12.19
N ASN A 250 -1.23 -4.50 -13.02
CA ASN A 250 -1.92 -3.24 -12.73
C ASN A 250 -2.94 -3.34 -11.61
N LEU A 251 -3.63 -4.47 -11.42
CA LEU A 251 -4.63 -4.65 -10.35
C LEU A 251 -4.10 -4.25 -8.97
N TYR A 252 -2.84 -4.62 -8.69
CA TYR A 252 -2.19 -4.45 -7.39
C TYR A 252 -1.13 -3.36 -7.38
N ASN A 253 -1.02 -2.57 -8.46
CA ASN A 253 -0.08 -1.48 -8.54
C ASN A 253 -0.32 -0.48 -7.38
N SER A 254 0.75 -0.12 -6.66
CA SER A 254 0.66 0.75 -5.48
C SER A 254 0.13 2.16 -5.81
N ILE A 255 0.34 2.62 -7.04
CA ILE A 255 -0.03 3.95 -7.51
C ILE A 255 -1.48 3.92 -8.02
N ASN A 256 -1.78 3.07 -9.00
CA ASN A 256 -3.04 3.13 -9.76
C ASN A 256 -3.93 1.87 -9.65
N GLY A 257 -3.53 0.86 -8.89
CA GLY A 257 -4.28 -0.40 -8.83
C GLY A 257 -5.64 -0.26 -8.18
N CYS A 258 -6.68 -0.77 -8.86
CA CYS A 258 -8.05 -0.74 -8.36
C CYS A 258 -8.28 -1.68 -7.17
N LEU A 259 -7.42 -2.70 -6.97
CA LEU A 259 -7.51 -3.66 -5.87
C LEU A 259 -6.34 -3.56 -4.87
N LYS A 260 -5.54 -2.48 -4.95
CA LYS A 260 -4.27 -2.31 -4.23
C LYS A 260 -4.37 -2.33 -2.70
N ASN A 261 -5.50 -1.90 -2.15
CA ASN A 261 -5.73 -1.84 -0.71
C ASN A 261 -7.22 -1.98 -0.40
N THR A 262 -7.56 -2.17 0.88
CA THR A 262 -8.94 -2.35 1.35
C THR A 262 -9.85 -1.20 0.91
N TYR A 263 -9.38 0.04 0.93
CA TYR A 263 -10.18 1.19 0.50
C TYR A 263 -10.52 1.12 -1.00
N SER A 264 -9.51 0.92 -1.85
CA SER A 264 -9.70 0.81 -3.30
C SER A 264 -10.57 -0.39 -3.68
N ARG A 265 -10.40 -1.54 -3.00
CA ARG A 265 -11.27 -2.71 -3.17
C ARG A 265 -12.72 -2.40 -2.83
N ASN A 266 -12.98 -1.78 -1.68
CA ASN A 266 -14.33 -1.43 -1.25
C ASN A 266 -14.98 -0.43 -2.21
N ALA A 267 -14.23 0.57 -2.67
CA ALA A 267 -14.70 1.51 -3.69
C ALA A 267 -15.06 0.79 -5.00
N TYR A 268 -14.22 -0.17 -5.44
CA TYR A 268 -14.52 -0.99 -6.60
C TYR A 268 -15.76 -1.86 -6.38
N PHE A 269 -15.93 -2.46 -5.19
CA PHE A 269 -17.08 -3.31 -4.89
C PHE A 269 -18.40 -2.55 -4.84
N GLN A 270 -18.40 -1.36 -4.25
CA GLN A 270 -19.56 -0.47 -4.25
C GLN A 270 -19.98 -0.11 -5.68
N LYS A 271 -19.01 0.25 -6.54
CA LYS A 271 -19.27 0.66 -7.92
C LYS A 271 -19.71 -0.49 -8.83
N ASN A 272 -19.15 -1.70 -8.67
CA ASN A 272 -19.31 -2.78 -9.65
C ASN A 272 -20.20 -3.94 -9.19
N PHE A 273 -20.46 -4.07 -7.88
CA PHE A 273 -21.27 -5.16 -7.31
C PHE A 273 -22.43 -4.65 -6.45
N ASN A 274 -22.75 -3.35 -6.52
CA ASN A 274 -23.84 -2.74 -5.73
C ASN A 274 -23.73 -3.05 -4.23
N MET A 275 -22.50 -3.16 -3.73
CA MET A 275 -22.26 -3.53 -2.34
C MET A 275 -22.55 -2.34 -1.43
N VAL A 276 -23.46 -2.52 -0.46
CA VAL A 276 -23.67 -1.54 0.61
C VAL A 276 -22.75 -1.86 1.78
N THR A 277 -21.84 -0.94 2.08
CA THR A 277 -20.92 -1.09 3.21
C THR A 277 -21.48 -0.44 4.49
N PRO A 278 -21.21 -1.00 5.68
CA PRO A 278 -21.56 -0.35 6.93
C PRO A 278 -20.96 1.07 7.04
N LYS A 279 -21.77 2.03 7.51
CA LYS A 279 -21.31 3.38 7.82
C LYS A 279 -20.90 3.44 9.28
N GLN A 280 -19.69 3.96 9.52
CA GLN A 280 -19.16 4.20 10.86
C GLN A 280 -19.59 5.58 11.34
N VAL A 281 -20.15 5.65 12.55
CA VAL A 281 -20.47 6.88 13.27
C VAL A 281 -19.55 6.98 14.47
N ASN A 282 -18.86 8.12 14.58
CA ASN A 282 -17.99 8.40 15.72
C ASN A 282 -18.83 8.91 16.90
N LEU A 283 -18.80 8.19 18.01
CA LEU A 283 -19.51 8.55 19.24
C LEU A 283 -18.62 9.32 20.23
N GLY A 284 -17.39 9.65 19.83
CA GLY A 284 -16.41 10.35 20.67
C GLY A 284 -15.42 9.38 21.32
N PHE A 285 -14.98 9.73 22.53
CA PHE A 285 -13.98 8.96 23.28
C PHE A 285 -14.61 8.39 24.55
N GLY A 286 -14.37 7.11 24.80
CA GLY A 286 -14.75 6.46 26.05
C GLY A 286 -13.81 6.85 27.20
N ASN A 287 -14.09 6.33 28.39
CA ASN A 287 -13.37 6.61 29.63
C ASN A 287 -11.86 6.33 29.54
N ASN A 288 -11.43 5.45 28.63
CA ASN A 288 -10.03 5.07 28.41
C ASN A 288 -9.35 5.84 27.26
N HIS A 289 -9.95 6.93 26.76
CA HIS A 289 -9.53 7.62 25.53
C HIS A 289 -9.54 6.76 24.26
N GLU A 290 -10.24 5.62 24.29
CA GLU A 290 -10.48 4.81 23.10
C GLU A 290 -11.61 5.43 22.27
N LYS A 291 -11.46 5.43 20.94
CA LYS A 291 -12.52 5.91 20.04
C LYS A 291 -13.70 4.96 20.12
N CYS A 292 -14.83 5.46 20.59
CA CYS A 292 -16.09 4.75 20.56
C CYS A 292 -16.75 4.98 19.20
N CYS A 293 -17.08 3.89 18.50
CA CYS A 293 -17.75 3.97 17.22
C CYS A 293 -18.91 2.98 17.15
N TYR A 294 -19.95 3.41 16.44
CA TYR A 294 -21.10 2.59 16.10
C TYR A 294 -21.12 2.37 14.60
N HIS A 295 -21.59 1.20 14.16
CA HIS A 295 -21.70 0.87 12.74
C HIS A 295 -23.14 0.52 12.43
N TYR A 296 -23.67 1.07 11.34
CA TYR A 296 -24.99 0.71 10.84
C TYR A 296 -24.97 0.45 9.34
N ILE A 297 -25.90 -0.36 8.87
CA ILE A 297 -26.13 -0.58 7.44
C ILE A 297 -27.22 0.39 6.99
N PRO A 298 -26.97 1.26 5.98
CA PRO A 298 -28.00 2.17 5.46
C PRO A 298 -29.13 1.41 4.78
N ILE A 299 -30.22 1.14 5.52
CA ILE A 299 -31.33 0.29 5.05
C ILE A 299 -31.94 0.81 3.76
N VAL A 300 -32.13 2.13 3.62
CA VAL A 300 -32.70 2.74 2.41
C VAL A 300 -31.85 2.40 1.18
N ASN A 301 -30.54 2.66 1.24
CA ASN A 301 -29.63 2.30 0.14
C ASN A 301 -29.64 0.79 -0.14
N THR A 302 -29.69 -0.04 0.90
CA THR A 302 -29.78 -1.50 0.73
C THR A 302 -31.04 -1.90 -0.03
N LEU A 303 -32.19 -1.32 0.31
CA LEU A 303 -33.45 -1.58 -0.37
C LEU A 303 -33.45 -1.05 -1.81
N GLU A 304 -32.91 0.14 -2.05
CA GLU A 304 -32.77 0.70 -3.39
C GLU A 304 -31.95 -0.24 -4.29
N PHE A 305 -30.79 -0.71 -3.83
CA PHE A 305 -29.97 -1.65 -4.59
C PHE A 305 -30.63 -3.03 -4.76
N LEU A 306 -31.34 -3.50 -3.75
CA LEU A 306 -32.07 -4.77 -3.80
C LEU A 306 -33.20 -4.72 -4.85
N LEU A 307 -33.90 -3.60 -4.95
CA LEU A 307 -34.98 -3.37 -5.92
C LEU A 307 -34.50 -3.08 -7.35
N GLN A 308 -33.21 -2.77 -7.54
CA GLN A 308 -32.62 -2.73 -8.89
C GLN A 308 -32.52 -4.13 -9.52
N ASN A 309 -32.49 -5.18 -8.70
CA ASN A 309 -32.52 -6.56 -9.21
C ASN A 309 -33.93 -6.90 -9.72
N SER A 310 -34.05 -7.19 -11.01
CA SER A 310 -35.32 -7.53 -11.66
C SER A 310 -36.03 -8.69 -11.01
N ASP A 311 -35.28 -9.72 -10.60
CA ASP A 311 -35.83 -10.94 -10.02
C ASP A 311 -36.50 -10.64 -8.69
N ILE A 312 -35.85 -9.81 -7.86
CA ILE A 312 -36.37 -9.40 -6.56
C ILE A 312 -37.53 -8.41 -6.73
N ARG A 313 -37.38 -7.45 -7.64
CA ARG A 313 -38.39 -6.42 -7.91
C ARG A 313 -39.73 -7.03 -8.33
N GLN A 314 -39.72 -8.13 -9.08
CA GLN A 314 -40.95 -8.83 -9.47
C GLN A 314 -41.74 -9.34 -8.26
N PHE A 315 -41.08 -9.87 -7.23
CA PHE A 315 -41.78 -10.32 -6.01
C PHE A 315 -42.43 -9.16 -5.25
N CYS A 316 -41.79 -8.00 -5.19
CA CYS A 316 -42.33 -6.81 -4.52
C CYS A 316 -43.51 -6.17 -5.27
N LEU A 317 -43.54 -6.29 -6.60
CA LEU A 317 -44.64 -5.77 -7.42
C LEU A 317 -45.81 -6.76 -7.49
N ASN A 318 -45.55 -8.06 -7.54
CA ASN A 318 -46.59 -9.09 -7.59
C ASN A 318 -47.37 -9.22 -6.27
N SER A 319 -46.79 -8.82 -5.14
CA SER A 319 -47.54 -8.71 -3.87
C SER A 319 -48.67 -7.68 -3.87
N TYR A 320 -48.69 -6.73 -4.82
CA TYR A 320 -49.82 -5.82 -5.01
C TYR A 320 -50.97 -6.42 -5.83
N ASN A 321 -50.74 -7.52 -6.57
CA ASN A 321 -51.75 -8.13 -7.44
C ASN A 321 -52.46 -9.34 -6.80
N LEU A 322 -52.14 -9.69 -5.56
CA LEU A 322 -52.79 -10.78 -4.80
C LEU A 322 -53.81 -10.27 -3.77
N GLY A 323 -54.19 -8.99 -3.83
CA GLY A 323 -55.17 -8.39 -2.94
C GLY A 323 -56.13 -7.49 -3.70
N LEU A 324 -57.06 -8.10 -4.45
CA LEU A 324 -58.41 -7.61 -4.73
C LEU A 324 -59.33 -8.79 -5.01
#